data_AF-A0A7X3VJE4-F1
#
_entry.id   AF-A0A7X3VJE4-F1
#
_cell.length_a   1.000
_cell.length_b   1.000
_cell.length_c   1.000
_cell.angle_alpha   90.00
_cell.angle_beta   90.00
_cell.angle_gamma   90.00
#
_symmetry.space_group_name_H-M   'P 1'
#
loop_
_entity.id
_entity.type
_entity.pdbx_description
1 polymer ?
#
loop_
_entity_poly.entity_id
_entity_poly.type
_entity_poly.pdbx_seq_one_letter_code
_entity_poly.pdbx_strand_id
1 'polypeptide(L)'
;MQELLKQNNIALRHEIEQLQGSLIEASENLPEELHAYTEWIAKECKFHHQRVLDNLEYLEFGQENLLKDILSETELITRAFYRLNGNQVSPILRARASDRLSLEFLLWLHATHPQMKSVPAAICDGEFSVWPIQPTLYATPCTSQQGLRNLPIFFHEFGHLLYTFHQPEMDALVNELQGKIRALLHSSMDRNDEYERTRATERDIIVHTWYEWAQECFCDAVGFVMGGPSFAYVFSTYFRILGKSGYHLPREDLARSSHPVAWIRIHLLADRARQVGYKEVAADLEEKWSQVAAALGVVEDYYGFYDPKDPKFLSVIQSKLDDMLTETSPREFQDSEVSNQEESTFTSPVALLNAAWQKFQDDPENYREWEEDAIARFLDA
;
A
#
# COMPACT_ATOMS: atom_id res chain seq x y z
N MET A 1 1.80 45.99 -5.78
CA MET A 1 2.41 44.64 -5.80
C MET A 1 3.00 44.29 -4.44
N GLN A 2 3.95 45.07 -3.90
CA GLN A 2 4.48 44.87 -2.55
C GLN A 2 3.39 44.74 -1.47
N GLU A 3 2.41 45.65 -1.46
CA GLU A 3 1.30 45.58 -0.49
C GLU A 3 0.44 44.32 -0.62
N LEU A 4 0.21 43.85 -1.85
CA LEU A 4 -0.52 42.61 -2.11
C LEU A 4 0.26 41.39 -1.61
N LEU A 5 1.58 41.34 -1.87
CA LEU A 5 2.45 40.27 -1.38
C LEU A 5 2.51 40.25 0.15
N LYS A 6 2.53 41.43 0.77
CA LYS A 6 2.49 41.58 2.23
C LYS A 6 1.17 41.02 2.79
N GLN A 7 0.04 41.38 2.19
CA GLN A 7 -1.27 40.83 2.58
C GLN A 7 -1.32 39.30 2.45
N ASN A 8 -0.83 38.75 1.33
CA ASN A 8 -0.82 37.30 1.12
C ASN A 8 0.07 36.56 2.13
N ASN A 9 1.27 37.07 2.42
CA ASN A 9 2.16 36.46 3.41
C ASN A 9 1.60 36.60 4.84
N ILE A 10 0.95 37.71 5.18
CA ILE A 10 0.26 37.86 6.48
C ILE A 10 -0.88 36.83 6.62
N ALA A 11 -1.70 36.65 5.58
CA ALA A 11 -2.77 35.66 5.59
C ALA A 11 -2.23 34.24 5.74
N LEU A 12 -1.21 33.87 4.95
CA LEU A 12 -0.57 32.56 5.04
C LEU A 12 0.09 32.33 6.39
N ARG A 13 0.74 33.34 6.97
CA ARG A 13 1.30 33.27 8.33
C ARG A 13 0.21 32.92 9.34
N HIS A 14 -0.94 33.60 9.25
CA HIS A 14 -2.05 33.38 10.17
C HIS A 14 -2.61 31.95 10.07
N GLU A 15 -2.77 31.41 8.85
CA GLU A 15 -3.21 30.02 8.67
C GLU A 15 -2.20 29.01 9.25
N ILE A 16 -0.89 29.24 9.06
CA ILE A 16 0.16 28.40 9.65
C ILE A 16 0.13 28.46 11.18
N GLU A 17 -0.01 29.66 11.76
CA GLU A 17 -0.10 29.86 13.20
C GLU A 17 -1.35 29.18 13.80
N GLN A 18 -2.49 29.24 13.09
CA GLN A 18 -3.70 28.52 13.48
C GLN A 18 -3.46 27.01 13.51
N LEU A 19 -2.86 26.44 12.46
CA LEU A 19 -2.54 25.01 12.43
C LEU A 19 -1.56 24.62 13.56
N GLN A 20 -0.51 25.41 13.79
CA GLN A 20 0.43 25.16 14.89
C GLN A 20 -0.29 25.15 16.25
N GLY A 21 -1.24 26.08 16.47
CA GLY A 21 -2.08 26.08 17.67
C GLY A 21 -2.89 24.80 17.81
N SER A 22 -3.57 24.36 16.76
CA SER A 22 -4.35 23.10 16.75
C SER A 22 -3.48 21.86 17.01
N LEU A 23 -2.25 21.83 16.49
CA LEU A 23 -1.32 20.73 16.74
C LEU A 23 -0.85 20.67 18.21
N ILE A 24 -0.64 21.83 18.83
CA ILE A 24 -0.30 21.92 20.27
C ILE A 24 -1.48 21.47 21.13
N GLU A 25 -2.70 21.85 20.79
CA GLU A 25 -3.90 21.42 21.51
C GLU A 25 -4.13 19.90 21.38
N ALA A 26 -3.90 19.35 20.19
CA ALA A 26 -4.06 17.92 19.95
C ALA A 26 -3.03 17.08 20.71
N SER A 27 -1.78 17.55 20.85
CA SER A 27 -0.66 16.74 21.37
C SER A 27 -0.82 16.24 22.80
N GLU A 28 -1.66 16.86 23.61
CA GLU A 28 -1.91 16.43 25.00
C GLU A 28 -2.63 15.07 25.09
N ASN A 29 -3.34 14.66 24.04
CA ASN A 29 -4.17 13.45 24.04
C ASN A 29 -3.81 12.47 22.90
N LEU A 30 -2.67 12.66 22.24
CA LEU A 30 -2.26 11.78 21.15
C LEU A 30 -1.73 10.45 21.69
N PRO A 31 -2.01 9.33 20.99
CA PRO A 31 -1.29 8.10 21.18
C PRO A 31 0.23 8.31 20.99
N GLU A 32 1.05 7.66 21.81
CA GLU A 32 2.51 7.76 21.73
C GLU A 32 3.04 7.35 20.36
N GLU A 33 2.31 6.43 19.71
CA GLU A 33 2.60 5.88 18.41
C GLU A 33 2.61 6.95 17.30
N LEU A 34 1.90 8.07 17.49
CA LEU A 34 1.86 9.21 16.56
C LEU A 34 2.89 10.31 16.85
N HIS A 35 3.72 10.18 17.90
CA HIS A 35 4.64 11.25 18.30
C HIS A 35 5.65 11.59 17.19
N ALA A 36 6.34 10.60 16.62
CA ALA A 36 7.33 10.85 15.55
C ALA A 36 6.69 11.52 14.32
N TYR A 37 5.46 11.13 13.98
CA TYR A 37 4.71 11.74 12.89
C TYR A 37 4.35 13.19 13.21
N THR A 38 3.87 13.45 14.43
CA THR A 38 3.50 14.78 14.92
C THR A 38 4.70 15.72 14.98
N GLU A 39 5.85 15.25 15.45
CA GLU A 39 7.09 16.01 15.48
C GLU A 39 7.54 16.42 14.07
N TRP A 40 7.42 15.52 13.09
CA TRP A 40 7.73 15.82 11.70
C TRP A 40 6.81 16.91 11.15
N ILE A 41 5.49 16.77 11.33
CA ILE A 41 4.51 17.75 10.85
C ILE A 41 4.74 19.12 11.52
N ALA A 42 5.00 19.14 12.83
CA ALA A 42 5.29 20.37 13.56
C ALA A 42 6.57 21.05 13.06
N LYS A 43 7.60 20.27 12.69
CA LYS A 43 8.84 20.79 12.10
C LYS A 43 8.59 21.43 10.73
N GLU A 44 7.81 20.78 9.86
CA GLU A 44 7.46 21.36 8.56
C GLU A 44 6.61 22.62 8.68
N CYS A 45 5.65 22.65 9.61
CA CYS A 45 4.88 23.87 9.93
C CYS A 45 5.80 25.02 10.36
N LYS A 46 6.78 24.75 11.24
CA LYS A 46 7.78 25.76 11.67
C LYS A 46 8.66 26.22 10.51
N PHE A 47 9.07 25.30 9.63
CA PHE A 47 9.86 25.64 8.45
C PHE A 47 9.09 26.56 7.50
N HIS A 48 7.81 26.27 7.21
CA HIS A 48 6.97 27.15 6.41
C HIS A 48 6.72 28.50 7.08
N HIS A 49 6.46 28.52 8.39
CA HIS A 49 6.28 29.76 9.15
C HIS A 49 7.50 30.68 9.03
N GLN A 50 8.71 30.13 9.23
CA GLN A 50 9.95 30.91 9.13
C GLN A 50 10.13 31.51 7.74
N ARG A 51 9.89 30.75 6.67
CA ARG A 51 10.00 31.27 5.28
C ARG A 51 9.02 32.41 5.00
N VAL A 52 7.83 32.36 5.58
CA VAL A 52 6.85 33.46 5.47
C VAL A 52 7.33 34.70 6.24
N LEU A 53 7.96 34.52 7.41
CA LEU A 53 8.57 35.63 8.15
C LEU A 53 9.71 36.27 7.35
N ASP A 54 10.57 35.46 6.74
CA ASP A 54 11.67 35.94 5.89
C ASP A 54 11.12 36.75 4.70
N ASN A 55 10.06 36.27 4.04
CA ASN A 55 9.39 37.02 2.97
C ASN A 55 8.83 38.37 3.46
N LEU A 56 8.23 38.40 4.64
CA LEU A 56 7.71 39.64 5.23
C LEU A 56 8.85 40.62 5.54
N GLU A 57 9.98 40.15 6.08
CA GLU A 57 11.17 40.97 6.32
C GLU A 57 11.73 41.52 5.00
N TYR A 58 11.86 40.69 3.95
CA TYR A 58 12.33 41.16 2.65
C TYR A 58 11.43 42.23 2.02
N LEU A 59 10.12 42.15 2.25
CA LEU A 59 9.18 43.18 1.82
C LEU A 59 9.38 44.51 2.56
N GLU A 60 9.93 44.52 3.78
CA GLU A 60 10.22 45.76 4.52
C GLU A 60 11.41 46.52 3.94
N PHE A 61 12.35 45.84 3.26
CA PHE A 61 13.47 46.49 2.58
C PHE A 61 13.05 47.33 1.36
N GLY A 62 11.82 47.15 0.85
CA GLY A 62 11.27 47.97 -0.25
C GLY A 62 12.00 47.83 -1.59
N GLN A 63 12.72 46.73 -1.80
CA GLN A 63 13.48 46.48 -3.02
C GLN A 63 12.62 45.86 -4.12
N GLU A 64 12.33 46.63 -5.19
CA GLU A 64 11.44 46.18 -6.27
C GLU A 64 11.94 44.93 -7.01
N ASN A 65 13.26 44.74 -7.10
CA ASN A 65 13.86 43.58 -7.76
C ASN A 65 13.58 42.26 -7.03
N LEU A 66 13.27 42.28 -5.73
CA LEU A 66 12.95 41.08 -4.95
C LEU A 66 11.49 40.63 -5.08
N LEU A 67 10.59 41.48 -5.59
CA LEU A 67 9.15 41.21 -5.57
C LEU A 67 8.75 39.95 -6.36
N LYS A 68 9.47 39.63 -7.43
CA LYS A 68 9.22 38.41 -8.23
C LYS A 68 9.66 37.14 -7.50
N ASP A 69 10.79 37.21 -6.81
CA ASP A 69 11.32 36.09 -6.04
C ASP A 69 10.43 35.82 -4.83
N ILE A 70 10.02 36.88 -4.12
CA ILE A 70 9.07 36.79 -3.00
C ILE A 70 7.72 36.23 -3.46
N LEU A 71 7.20 36.64 -4.62
CA LEU A 71 5.97 36.08 -5.18
C LEU A 71 6.09 34.57 -5.43
N SER A 72 7.17 34.16 -6.11
CA SER A 72 7.42 32.76 -6.45
C SER A 72 7.58 31.91 -5.18
N GLU A 73 8.29 32.45 -4.19
CA GLU A 73 8.50 31.81 -2.90
C GLU A 73 7.19 31.68 -2.11
N THR A 74 6.37 32.74 -2.07
CA THR A 74 5.04 32.71 -1.45
C THR A 74 4.17 31.62 -2.06
N GLU A 75 4.17 31.49 -3.39
CA GLU A 75 3.43 30.44 -4.10
C GLU A 75 3.93 29.03 -3.73
N LEU A 76 5.24 28.82 -3.68
CA LEU A 76 5.83 27.55 -3.27
C LEU A 76 5.44 27.17 -1.83
N ILE A 77 5.53 28.11 -0.90
CA ILE A 77 5.14 27.86 0.51
C ILE A 77 3.65 27.57 0.59
N THR A 78 2.80 28.36 -0.09
CA THR A 78 1.34 28.18 -0.09
C THR A 78 0.95 26.78 -0.56
N ARG A 79 1.51 26.33 -1.69
CA ARG A 79 1.24 24.99 -2.24
C ARG A 79 1.75 23.87 -1.32
N ALA A 80 2.92 24.05 -0.72
CA ALA A 80 3.46 23.07 0.23
C ALA A 80 2.59 22.98 1.50
N PHE A 81 2.23 24.13 2.08
CA PHE A 81 1.38 24.22 3.26
C PHE A 81 -0.01 23.62 3.02
N TYR A 82 -0.66 23.91 1.89
CA TYR A 82 -1.99 23.32 1.63
C TYR A 82 -1.95 21.81 1.40
N ARG A 83 -0.85 21.26 0.84
CA ARG A 83 -0.67 19.81 0.79
C ARG A 83 -0.51 19.23 2.18
N LEU A 84 0.35 19.82 3.01
CA LEU A 84 0.55 19.40 4.41
C LEU A 84 -0.79 19.42 5.17
N ASN A 85 -1.50 20.56 5.12
CA ASN A 85 -2.73 20.79 5.85
C ASN A 85 -3.91 19.93 5.35
N GLY A 86 -4.05 19.77 4.03
CA GLY A 86 -5.16 19.00 3.45
C GLY A 86 -5.04 17.49 3.65
N ASN A 87 -3.81 16.97 3.68
CA ASN A 87 -3.56 15.54 3.51
C ASN A 87 -2.85 14.89 4.71
N GLN A 88 -1.91 15.58 5.34
CA GLN A 88 -0.98 14.98 6.31
C GLN A 88 -1.28 15.38 7.76
N VAL A 89 -2.09 16.40 7.98
CA VAL A 89 -2.45 16.85 9.34
C VAL A 89 -3.61 16.04 9.93
N SER A 90 -4.49 15.52 9.07
CA SER A 90 -5.72 14.85 9.52
C SER A 90 -5.51 13.67 10.47
N PRO A 91 -4.46 12.84 10.36
CA PRO A 91 -4.21 11.76 11.32
C PRO A 91 -4.00 12.26 12.75
N ILE A 92 -3.43 13.46 12.91
CA ILE A 92 -3.16 14.06 14.22
C ILE A 92 -4.46 14.64 14.78
N LEU A 93 -5.14 15.50 14.00
CA LEU A 93 -6.31 16.23 14.49
C LEU A 93 -7.56 15.34 14.67
N ARG A 94 -7.54 14.13 14.13
CA ARG A 94 -8.66 13.17 14.23
C ARG A 94 -8.30 11.87 14.94
N ALA A 95 -7.11 11.80 15.53
CA ALA A 95 -6.66 10.62 16.26
C ALA A 95 -7.66 10.22 17.35
N ARG A 96 -7.86 8.92 17.51
CA ARG A 96 -8.69 8.30 18.55
C ARG A 96 -7.91 7.21 19.25
N ALA A 97 -8.30 6.90 20.49
CA ALA A 97 -7.74 5.76 21.22
C ALA A 97 -7.93 4.41 20.47
N SER A 98 -8.96 4.31 19.63
CA SER A 98 -9.21 3.14 18.78
C SER A 98 -8.14 2.90 17.70
N ASP A 99 -7.34 3.92 17.39
CA ASP A 99 -6.39 3.85 16.28
C ASP A 99 -5.06 3.21 16.71
N ARG A 100 -4.84 3.06 18.03
CA ARG A 100 -3.63 2.49 18.63
C ARG A 100 -3.22 1.16 18.04
N LEU A 101 -4.16 0.23 17.86
CA LEU A 101 -3.89 -1.08 17.27
C LEU A 101 -3.25 -0.97 15.87
N SER A 102 -3.82 -0.14 15.01
CA SER A 102 -3.29 0.07 13.66
C SER A 102 -1.95 0.80 13.69
N LEU A 103 -1.80 1.78 14.59
CA LEU A 103 -0.56 2.55 14.73
C LEU A 103 0.59 1.68 15.25
N GLU A 104 0.38 0.88 16.30
CA GLU A 104 1.34 -0.11 16.80
C GLU A 104 1.76 -1.08 15.71
N PHE A 105 0.78 -1.57 14.93
CA PHE A 105 1.05 -2.43 13.79
C PHE A 105 1.97 -1.75 12.76
N LEU A 106 1.68 -0.49 12.38
CA LEU A 106 2.47 0.25 11.41
C LEU A 106 3.88 0.55 11.92
N LEU A 107 4.03 0.91 13.20
CA LEU A 107 5.34 1.12 13.82
C LEU A 107 6.18 -0.15 13.81
N TRP A 108 5.58 -1.28 14.21
CA TRP A 108 6.24 -2.57 14.12
C TRP A 108 6.65 -2.88 12.68
N LEU A 109 5.74 -2.67 11.72
CA LEU A 109 5.97 -2.95 10.29
C LEU A 109 7.15 -2.15 9.74
N HIS A 110 7.19 -0.85 10.02
CA HIS A 110 8.29 0.04 9.62
C HIS A 110 9.61 -0.35 10.30
N ALA A 111 9.57 -0.74 11.57
CA ALA A 111 10.75 -1.18 12.32
C ALA A 111 11.38 -2.47 11.75
N THR A 112 10.61 -3.29 11.00
CA THR A 112 11.12 -4.52 10.39
C THR A 112 12.12 -4.28 9.25
N HIS A 113 12.16 -3.07 8.66
CA HIS A 113 13.02 -2.77 7.52
C HIS A 113 14.02 -1.63 7.82
N PRO A 114 15.34 -1.80 7.58
CA PRO A 114 16.36 -0.83 7.96
C PRO A 114 16.17 0.59 7.41
N GLN A 115 15.63 0.71 6.20
CA GLN A 115 15.37 2.01 5.55
C GLN A 115 14.05 2.64 6.00
N MET A 116 13.09 1.87 6.53
CA MET A 116 11.76 2.36 6.94
C MET A 116 11.66 2.65 8.43
N LYS A 117 12.50 2.05 9.28
CA LYS A 117 12.41 2.18 10.74
C LYS A 117 12.36 3.61 11.30
N SER A 118 12.85 4.59 10.53
CA SER A 118 12.87 6.01 10.92
C SER A 118 11.89 6.87 10.12
N VAL A 119 11.12 6.27 9.22
CA VAL A 119 10.08 6.96 8.46
C VAL A 119 8.85 7.02 9.36
N PRO A 120 8.38 8.21 9.76
CA PRO A 120 7.15 8.30 10.54
C PRO A 120 5.97 7.84 9.69
N ALA A 121 5.05 7.11 10.30
CA ALA A 121 3.85 6.61 9.66
C ALA A 121 2.60 7.06 10.42
N ALA A 122 1.50 7.26 9.70
CA ALA A 122 0.20 7.47 10.30
C ALA A 122 -0.90 6.79 9.48
N ILE A 123 -2.08 6.74 10.07
CA ILE A 123 -3.29 6.19 9.48
C ILE A 123 -4.29 7.30 9.15
N CYS A 124 -5.01 7.19 8.04
CA CYS A 124 -6.15 8.03 7.72
C CYS A 124 -7.33 7.21 7.19
N ASP A 125 -8.48 7.87 7.15
CA ASP A 125 -9.70 7.30 6.57
C ASP A 125 -9.60 7.29 5.04
N GLY A 126 -9.81 6.12 4.43
CA GLY A 126 -9.87 5.97 2.98
C GLY A 126 -10.01 4.53 2.54
N GLU A 127 -9.87 4.29 1.23
CA GLU A 127 -9.70 2.93 0.72
C GLU A 127 -8.28 2.43 1.05
N PHE A 128 -8.12 1.10 1.16
CA PHE A 128 -6.80 0.50 1.38
C PHE A 128 -5.82 1.00 0.33
N SER A 129 -4.85 1.79 0.80
CA SER A 129 -3.80 2.37 -0.02
C SER A 129 -2.71 2.93 0.88
N VAL A 130 -1.53 3.14 0.30
CA VAL A 130 -0.45 3.91 0.93
C VAL A 130 -0.06 5.09 0.07
N TRP A 131 0.30 6.19 0.72
CA TRP A 131 1.07 7.26 0.10
C TRP A 131 2.54 7.08 0.50
N PRO A 132 3.38 6.54 -0.40
CA PRO A 132 4.78 6.23 -0.10
C PRO A 132 5.66 7.48 -0.12
N ILE A 133 5.26 8.48 0.66
CA ILE A 133 5.96 9.74 0.90
C ILE A 133 6.53 9.74 2.32
N GLN A 134 7.35 10.73 2.66
CA GLN A 134 7.81 10.96 4.03
C GLN A 134 7.10 12.19 4.61
N PRO A 135 6.37 12.06 5.72
CA PRO A 135 6.03 10.83 6.45
C PRO A 135 4.98 10.02 5.68
N THR A 136 4.99 8.71 5.86
CA THR A 136 4.13 7.79 5.12
C THR A 136 2.71 7.82 5.68
N LEU A 137 1.72 7.74 4.79
CA LEU A 137 0.31 7.71 5.19
C LEU A 137 -0.35 6.44 4.67
N TYR A 138 -0.97 5.67 5.55
CA TYR A 138 -1.78 4.51 5.22
C TYR A 138 -3.25 4.86 5.31
N ALA A 139 -3.99 4.62 4.25
CA ALA A 139 -5.43 4.79 4.23
C ALA A 139 -6.12 3.44 4.43
N THR A 140 -7.17 3.43 5.24
CA THR A 140 -7.99 2.22 5.47
C THR A 140 -9.38 2.62 5.98
N PRO A 141 -10.44 1.87 5.65
CA PRO A 141 -11.79 2.23 6.07
C PRO A 141 -11.91 2.23 7.61
N CYS A 142 -12.58 3.22 8.20
CA CYS A 142 -12.65 3.40 9.67
C CYS A 142 -13.04 2.11 10.42
N THR A 143 -13.98 1.34 9.89
CA THR A 143 -14.45 0.08 10.50
C THR A 143 -13.43 -1.05 10.40
N SER A 144 -12.51 -0.98 9.44
CA SER A 144 -11.44 -1.95 9.24
C SER A 144 -10.21 -1.67 10.08
N GLN A 145 -10.01 -0.43 10.55
CA GLN A 145 -8.86 -0.02 11.38
C GLN A 145 -8.89 -0.66 12.78
N GLN A 146 -10.09 -1.04 13.24
CA GLN A 146 -10.32 -1.49 14.61
C GLN A 146 -10.35 -3.02 14.75
N GLY A 147 -10.34 -3.75 13.64
CA GLY A 147 -10.44 -5.22 13.63
C GLY A 147 -9.20 -5.87 13.04
N LEU A 148 -8.82 -7.02 13.58
CA LEU A 148 -7.61 -7.75 13.21
C LEU A 148 -7.69 -8.34 11.81
N ARG A 149 -8.88 -8.73 11.33
CA ARG A 149 -9.00 -9.46 10.04
C ARG A 149 -8.49 -8.67 8.83
N ASN A 150 -8.58 -7.35 8.87
CA ASN A 150 -8.24 -6.51 7.72
C ASN A 150 -6.82 -5.93 7.76
N LEU A 151 -6.18 -5.90 8.93
CA LEU A 151 -4.81 -5.41 9.08
C LEU A 151 -3.75 -6.13 8.24
N PRO A 152 -3.86 -7.43 7.87
CA PRO A 152 -2.86 -8.04 7.01
C PRO A 152 -2.78 -7.39 5.62
N ILE A 153 -3.77 -6.61 5.17
CA ILE A 153 -3.68 -5.83 3.93
C ILE A 153 -2.52 -4.82 4.00
N PHE A 154 -2.17 -4.32 5.18
CA PHE A 154 -1.04 -3.39 5.31
C PHE A 154 0.32 -4.01 4.94
N PHE A 155 0.48 -5.34 4.94
CA PHE A 155 1.68 -5.97 4.39
C PHE A 155 1.80 -5.75 2.87
N HIS A 156 0.68 -5.80 2.14
CA HIS A 156 0.64 -5.45 0.73
C HIS A 156 0.96 -3.97 0.51
N GLU A 157 0.33 -3.08 1.28
CA GLU A 157 0.61 -1.65 1.21
C GLU A 157 2.08 -1.31 1.51
N PHE A 158 2.70 -2.04 2.44
CA PHE A 158 4.13 -1.91 2.69
C PHE A 158 5.00 -2.33 1.49
N GLY A 159 4.51 -3.25 0.66
CA GLY A 159 5.12 -3.56 -0.64
C GLY A 159 5.25 -2.34 -1.55
N HIS A 160 4.24 -1.47 -1.64
CA HIS A 160 4.34 -0.24 -2.43
C HIS A 160 5.39 0.73 -1.87
N LEU A 161 5.52 0.78 -0.54
CA LEU A 161 6.58 1.56 0.11
C LEU A 161 7.96 1.00 -0.26
N LEU A 162 8.17 -0.31 -0.14
CA LEU A 162 9.43 -0.96 -0.54
C LEU A 162 9.75 -0.73 -2.02
N TYR A 163 8.77 -0.88 -2.91
CA TYR A 163 8.94 -0.61 -4.33
C TYR A 163 9.43 0.82 -4.57
N THR A 164 8.81 1.80 -3.91
CA THR A 164 9.16 3.23 -4.07
C THR A 164 10.59 3.51 -3.64
N PHE A 165 11.07 2.89 -2.56
CA PHE A 165 12.44 3.09 -2.08
C PHE A 165 13.51 2.39 -2.91
N HIS A 166 13.15 1.30 -3.60
CA HIS A 166 14.02 0.57 -4.52
C HIS A 166 13.64 0.83 -6.00
N GLN A 167 12.98 1.96 -6.29
CA GLN A 167 12.33 2.17 -7.59
C GLN A 167 13.25 1.93 -8.80
N PRO A 168 14.51 2.42 -8.84
CA PRO A 168 15.38 2.19 -9.98
C PRO A 168 15.65 0.69 -10.25
N GLU A 169 15.94 -0.08 -9.20
CA GLU A 169 16.20 -1.52 -9.27
C GLU A 169 14.93 -2.30 -9.63
N MET A 170 13.81 -1.91 -9.04
CA MET A 170 12.51 -2.53 -9.27
C MET A 170 12.00 -2.29 -10.69
N ASP A 171 12.14 -1.06 -11.21
CA ASP A 171 11.79 -0.74 -12.61
C ASP A 171 12.67 -1.53 -13.59
N ALA A 172 13.95 -1.75 -13.28
CA ALA A 172 14.82 -2.61 -14.09
C ALA A 172 14.32 -4.07 -14.12
N LEU A 173 13.94 -4.62 -12.96
CA LEU A 173 13.36 -5.96 -12.85
C LEU A 173 12.03 -6.10 -13.61
N VAL A 174 11.17 -5.09 -13.55
CA VAL A 174 9.92 -5.07 -14.32
C VAL A 174 10.19 -5.01 -15.84
N ASN A 175 11.16 -4.22 -16.28
CA ASN A 175 11.57 -4.18 -17.69
C ASN A 175 12.07 -5.55 -18.19
N GLU A 176 12.80 -6.30 -17.35
CA GLU A 176 13.19 -7.68 -17.67
C GLU A 176 11.98 -8.63 -17.77
N LEU A 177 10.99 -8.50 -16.87
CA LEU A 177 9.75 -9.26 -16.94
C LEU A 177 9.03 -9.02 -18.27
N GLN A 178 8.86 -7.74 -18.62
CA GLN A 178 8.22 -7.32 -19.85
C GLN A 178 8.93 -7.90 -21.09
N GLY A 179 10.26 -7.95 -21.08
CA GLY A 179 11.05 -8.61 -22.12
C GLY A 179 10.75 -10.11 -22.23
N LYS A 180 10.66 -10.82 -21.10
CA LYS A 180 10.31 -12.25 -21.08
C LYS A 180 8.88 -12.50 -21.54
N ILE A 181 7.92 -11.70 -21.10
CA ILE A 181 6.51 -11.78 -21.52
C ILE A 181 6.37 -11.50 -23.01
N ARG A 182 7.06 -10.47 -23.52
CA ARG A 182 7.12 -10.21 -24.98
C ARG A 182 7.59 -11.45 -25.74
N ALA A 183 8.64 -12.13 -25.26
CA ALA A 183 9.13 -13.35 -25.89
C ALA A 183 8.10 -14.51 -25.86
N LEU A 184 7.30 -14.63 -24.79
CA LEU A 184 6.22 -15.63 -24.70
C LEU A 184 5.08 -15.35 -25.68
N LEU A 185 4.77 -14.07 -25.94
CA LEU A 185 3.70 -13.65 -26.85
C LEU A 185 4.07 -13.73 -28.33
N HIS A 186 5.35 -13.89 -28.68
CA HIS A 186 5.78 -13.99 -30.06
C HIS A 186 5.39 -15.34 -30.68
N SER A 187 4.51 -15.32 -31.70
CA SER A 187 4.23 -16.48 -32.54
C SER A 187 5.27 -16.58 -33.66
N SER A 188 5.81 -17.78 -33.90
CA SER A 188 6.83 -18.06 -34.91
C SER A 188 6.33 -18.07 -36.38
N MET A 189 5.32 -17.27 -36.73
CA MET A 189 4.79 -17.19 -38.10
C MET A 189 4.91 -15.78 -38.67
N ASP A 190 5.93 -15.58 -39.51
CA ASP A 190 6.08 -14.42 -40.40
C ASP A 190 5.01 -14.45 -41.51
N ARG A 191 4.04 -13.52 -41.48
CA ARG A 191 3.19 -13.19 -42.64
C ARG A 191 2.87 -11.68 -42.69
N ASN A 192 2.77 -11.15 -43.91
CA ASN A 192 2.72 -9.72 -44.29
C ASN A 192 1.90 -8.71 -43.42
N ASP A 193 2.64 -7.69 -42.97
CA ASP A 193 2.50 -6.21 -43.00
C ASP A 193 1.33 -5.42 -42.37
N GLU A 194 0.09 -5.90 -42.23
CA GLU A 194 -0.96 -5.12 -41.53
C GLU A 194 -1.52 -5.87 -40.32
N TYR A 195 -1.82 -7.15 -40.50
CA TYR A 195 -2.24 -8.03 -39.42
C TYR A 195 -1.16 -8.18 -38.35
N GLU A 196 0.12 -8.23 -38.73
CA GLU A 196 1.23 -8.24 -37.78
C GLU A 196 1.44 -6.88 -37.09
N ARG A 197 1.07 -5.75 -37.71
CA ARG A 197 1.13 -4.44 -37.03
C ARG A 197 0.06 -4.33 -35.94
N THR A 198 -1.17 -4.77 -36.24
CA THR A 198 -2.25 -4.81 -35.23
C THR A 198 -1.88 -5.78 -34.11
N ARG A 199 -1.37 -6.97 -34.43
CA ARG A 199 -0.88 -7.92 -33.41
C ARG A 199 0.30 -7.38 -32.61
N ALA A 200 1.24 -6.67 -33.23
CA ALA A 200 2.35 -6.05 -32.52
C ALA A 200 1.85 -5.00 -31.52
N THR A 201 0.91 -4.15 -31.95
CA THR A 201 0.27 -3.15 -31.06
C THR A 201 -0.45 -3.82 -29.89
N GLU A 202 -1.20 -4.90 -30.16
CA GLU A 202 -1.87 -5.68 -29.10
C GLU A 202 -0.88 -6.32 -28.12
N ARG A 203 0.23 -6.88 -28.61
CA ARG A 203 1.30 -7.43 -27.76
C ARG A 203 1.94 -6.33 -26.93
N ASP A 204 2.20 -5.16 -27.50
CA ASP A 204 2.77 -4.04 -26.77
C ASP A 204 1.83 -3.57 -25.66
N ILE A 205 0.51 -3.48 -25.89
CA ILE A 205 -0.45 -3.16 -24.82
C ILE A 205 -0.33 -4.15 -23.66
N ILE A 206 -0.31 -5.46 -23.95
CA ILE A 206 -0.16 -6.50 -22.92
C ILE A 206 1.15 -6.30 -22.15
N VAL A 207 2.26 -6.15 -22.87
CA VAL A 207 3.59 -5.99 -22.26
C VAL A 207 3.65 -4.74 -21.38
N HIS A 208 3.13 -3.60 -21.83
CA HIS A 208 3.13 -2.38 -21.03
C HIS A 208 2.22 -2.48 -19.79
N THR A 209 1.09 -3.19 -19.90
CA THR A 209 0.18 -3.44 -18.75
C THR A 209 0.89 -4.19 -17.62
N TRP A 210 1.85 -5.06 -17.96
CA TRP A 210 2.68 -5.74 -16.98
C TRP A 210 3.57 -4.82 -16.14
N TYR A 211 3.68 -3.52 -16.47
CA TYR A 211 4.38 -2.57 -15.59
C TYR A 211 3.67 -2.46 -14.24
N GLU A 212 2.41 -2.03 -14.23
CA GLU A 212 1.63 -1.86 -12.99
C GLU A 212 1.28 -3.21 -12.37
N TRP A 213 0.94 -4.21 -13.20
CA TRP A 213 0.59 -5.54 -12.70
C TRP A 213 1.74 -6.24 -11.98
N ALA A 214 2.98 -6.03 -12.40
CA ALA A 214 4.13 -6.59 -11.69
C ALA A 214 4.29 -5.97 -10.30
N GLN A 215 4.00 -4.68 -10.15
CA GLN A 215 4.04 -4.00 -8.84
C GLN A 215 2.99 -4.58 -7.91
N GLU A 216 1.75 -4.75 -8.38
CA GLU A 216 0.67 -5.36 -7.61
C GLU A 216 0.99 -6.80 -7.19
N CYS A 217 1.49 -7.62 -8.13
CA CYS A 217 1.88 -9.00 -7.85
C CYS A 217 3.06 -9.06 -6.86
N PHE A 218 3.99 -8.11 -6.93
CA PHE A 218 5.07 -7.97 -5.96
C PHE A 218 4.54 -7.60 -4.57
N CYS A 219 3.61 -6.65 -4.48
CA CYS A 219 3.00 -6.26 -3.22
C CYS A 219 2.22 -7.43 -2.59
N ASP A 220 1.56 -8.29 -3.39
CA ASP A 220 0.98 -9.55 -2.89
C ASP A 220 2.02 -10.53 -2.38
N ALA A 221 3.15 -10.64 -3.08
CA ALA A 221 4.25 -11.50 -2.66
C ALA A 221 4.83 -11.01 -1.32
N VAL A 222 5.03 -9.70 -1.14
CA VAL A 222 5.41 -9.08 0.15
C VAL A 222 4.34 -9.37 1.20
N GLY A 223 3.07 -9.17 0.84
CA GLY A 223 1.91 -9.47 1.68
C GLY A 223 2.00 -10.85 2.32
N PHE A 224 2.25 -11.86 1.48
CA PHE A 224 2.38 -13.25 1.94
C PHE A 224 3.68 -13.52 2.68
N VAL A 225 4.82 -13.01 2.20
CA VAL A 225 6.13 -13.22 2.82
C VAL A 225 6.18 -12.65 4.24
N MET A 226 5.52 -11.52 4.49
CA MET A 226 5.48 -10.90 5.81
C MET A 226 4.34 -11.40 6.69
N GLY A 227 3.14 -11.56 6.12
CA GLY A 227 1.92 -11.85 6.87
C GLY A 227 1.56 -13.34 6.95
N GLY A 228 2.13 -14.18 6.10
CA GLY A 228 1.81 -15.60 6.01
C GLY A 228 0.36 -15.86 5.60
N PRO A 229 -0.26 -16.97 6.10
CA PRO A 229 -1.63 -17.36 5.76
C PRO A 229 -2.68 -16.26 6.00
N SER A 230 -2.52 -15.43 7.03
CA SER A 230 -3.46 -14.32 7.31
C SER A 230 -3.64 -13.37 6.13
N PHE A 231 -2.55 -13.07 5.40
CA PHE A 231 -2.60 -12.24 4.20
C PHE A 231 -3.42 -12.91 3.09
N ALA A 232 -3.14 -14.20 2.84
CA ALA A 232 -3.86 -14.99 1.85
C ALA A 232 -5.37 -14.98 2.10
N TYR A 233 -5.79 -15.15 3.35
CA TYR A 233 -7.21 -15.19 3.71
C TYR A 233 -7.89 -13.82 3.62
N VAL A 234 -7.24 -12.74 4.06
CA VAL A 234 -7.82 -11.39 3.92
C VAL A 234 -7.93 -11.00 2.46
N PHE A 235 -6.88 -11.18 1.68
CA PHE A 235 -6.86 -10.86 0.26
C PHE A 235 -8.00 -11.59 -0.46
N SER A 236 -8.09 -12.91 -0.23
CA SER A 236 -9.14 -13.71 -0.81
C SER A 236 -10.54 -13.27 -0.36
N THR A 237 -10.74 -12.93 0.91
CA THR A 237 -12.07 -12.54 1.41
C THR A 237 -12.48 -11.18 0.87
N TYR A 238 -11.54 -10.24 0.83
CA TYR A 238 -11.75 -8.88 0.33
C TYR A 238 -12.16 -8.86 -1.14
N PHE A 239 -11.52 -9.67 -2.00
CA PHE A 239 -11.83 -9.67 -3.43
C PHE A 239 -13.00 -10.58 -3.82
N ARG A 240 -13.28 -11.66 -3.08
CA ARG A 240 -14.43 -12.54 -3.39
C ARG A 240 -15.77 -11.81 -3.30
N ILE A 241 -15.89 -10.81 -2.43
CA ILE A 241 -17.13 -10.03 -2.27
C ILE A 241 -17.38 -9.03 -3.40
N LEU A 242 -16.38 -8.75 -4.25
CA LEU A 242 -16.50 -7.80 -5.36
C LEU A 242 -17.24 -8.38 -6.59
N GLY A 243 -17.58 -9.68 -6.56
CA GLY A 243 -18.39 -10.32 -7.60
C GLY A 243 -17.61 -10.55 -8.90
N LYS A 244 -18.29 -10.45 -10.05
CA LYS A 244 -17.78 -10.92 -11.36
C LYS A 244 -16.49 -10.23 -11.80
N SER A 245 -16.29 -8.95 -11.48
CA SER A 245 -15.08 -8.18 -11.83
C SER A 245 -13.81 -8.74 -11.18
N GLY A 246 -13.92 -9.45 -10.06
CA GLY A 246 -12.79 -10.14 -9.43
C GLY A 246 -12.31 -11.38 -10.21
N TYR A 247 -13.14 -11.92 -11.12
CA TYR A 247 -12.85 -13.15 -11.86
C TYR A 247 -12.62 -12.90 -13.35
N HIS A 248 -13.23 -11.86 -13.92
CA HIS A 248 -13.12 -11.57 -15.35
C HIS A 248 -13.39 -10.09 -15.63
N LEU A 249 -12.63 -9.54 -16.57
CA LEU A 249 -12.83 -8.23 -17.16
C LEU A 249 -12.82 -8.33 -18.69
N PRO A 250 -13.62 -7.52 -19.40
CA PRO A 250 -13.49 -7.36 -20.85
C PRO A 250 -12.07 -6.96 -21.25
N ARG A 251 -11.67 -7.31 -22.47
CA ARG A 251 -10.31 -7.05 -22.98
C ARG A 251 -9.93 -5.56 -22.93
N GLU A 252 -10.85 -4.68 -23.28
CA GLU A 252 -10.64 -3.23 -23.30
C GLU A 252 -10.41 -2.67 -21.89
N ASP A 253 -11.05 -3.27 -20.88
CA ASP A 253 -10.89 -2.88 -19.49
C ASP A 253 -9.58 -3.43 -18.92
N LEU A 254 -9.20 -4.66 -19.27
CA LEU A 254 -7.88 -5.23 -18.91
C LEU A 254 -6.72 -4.38 -19.45
N ALA A 255 -6.83 -3.92 -20.70
CA ALA A 255 -5.84 -3.07 -21.34
C ALA A 255 -5.63 -1.70 -20.66
N ARG A 256 -6.52 -1.31 -19.75
CA ARG A 256 -6.48 -0.04 -19.00
C ARG A 256 -6.47 -0.26 -17.49
N SER A 257 -6.39 -1.51 -17.04
CA SER A 257 -6.46 -1.86 -15.64
C SER A 257 -5.08 -1.71 -15.01
N SER A 258 -5.00 -0.91 -13.95
CA SER A 258 -3.79 -0.81 -13.13
C SER A 258 -3.55 -2.07 -12.29
N HIS A 259 -4.54 -2.96 -12.18
CA HIS A 259 -4.45 -4.17 -11.39
C HIS A 259 -4.73 -5.42 -12.25
N PRO A 260 -4.01 -6.54 -12.01
CA PRO A 260 -4.45 -7.82 -12.54
C PRO A 260 -5.82 -8.18 -11.98
N VAL A 261 -6.58 -8.97 -12.74
CA VAL A 261 -7.80 -9.60 -12.21
C VAL A 261 -7.44 -10.37 -10.95
N ALA A 262 -8.24 -10.23 -9.89
CA ALA A 262 -7.92 -10.81 -8.59
C ALA A 262 -7.72 -12.34 -8.66
N TRP A 263 -8.41 -13.05 -9.56
CA TRP A 263 -8.20 -14.47 -9.76
C TRP A 263 -6.77 -14.82 -10.25
N ILE A 264 -6.15 -14.00 -11.11
CA ILE A 264 -4.72 -14.16 -11.49
C ILE A 264 -3.83 -14.03 -10.26
N ARG A 265 -4.09 -13.01 -9.43
CA ARG A 265 -3.33 -12.75 -8.19
C ARG A 265 -3.45 -13.92 -7.22
N ILE A 266 -4.61 -14.57 -7.15
CA ILE A 266 -4.83 -15.78 -6.34
C ILE A 266 -4.03 -16.98 -6.85
N HIS A 267 -3.93 -17.18 -8.16
CA HIS A 267 -3.08 -18.24 -8.70
C HIS A 267 -1.60 -18.05 -8.33
N LEU A 268 -1.10 -16.81 -8.42
CA LEU A 268 0.26 -16.46 -8.01
C LEU A 268 0.47 -16.67 -6.50
N LEU A 269 -0.51 -16.25 -5.69
CA LEU A 269 -0.46 -16.38 -4.24
C LEU A 269 -0.53 -17.83 -3.77
N ALA A 270 -1.41 -18.64 -4.35
CA ALA A 270 -1.53 -20.06 -4.06
C ALA A 270 -0.27 -20.83 -4.47
N ASP A 271 0.32 -20.49 -5.61
CA ASP A 271 1.59 -21.08 -6.02
C ASP A 271 2.73 -20.74 -5.06
N ARG A 272 2.84 -19.47 -4.62
CA ARG A 272 3.83 -19.07 -3.61
C ARG A 272 3.62 -19.79 -2.27
N ALA A 273 2.37 -19.85 -1.79
CA ALA A 273 2.03 -20.57 -0.57
C ALA A 273 2.46 -22.05 -0.65
N ARG A 274 2.22 -22.70 -1.79
CA ARG A 274 2.62 -24.08 -2.04
C ARG A 274 4.15 -24.25 -2.05
N GLN A 275 4.88 -23.32 -2.66
CA GLN A 275 6.34 -23.36 -2.72
C GLN A 275 7.00 -23.27 -1.34
N VAL A 276 6.42 -22.49 -0.42
CA VAL A 276 6.93 -22.34 0.95
C VAL A 276 6.26 -23.27 1.98
N GLY A 277 5.51 -24.28 1.52
CA GLY A 277 5.03 -25.39 2.34
C GLY A 277 3.57 -25.31 2.81
N TYR A 278 2.85 -24.22 2.55
CA TYR A 278 1.45 -24.03 2.95
C TYR A 278 0.47 -24.58 1.89
N LYS A 279 0.54 -25.89 1.66
CA LYS A 279 -0.22 -26.56 0.59
C LYS A 279 -1.73 -26.52 0.85
N GLU A 280 -2.13 -26.62 2.10
CA GLU A 280 -3.52 -26.59 2.54
C GLU A 280 -4.13 -25.20 2.30
N VAL A 281 -3.38 -24.14 2.62
CA VAL A 281 -3.78 -22.75 2.33
C VAL A 281 -3.94 -22.56 0.83
N ALA A 282 -2.96 -23.00 0.04
CA ALA A 282 -3.02 -22.91 -1.42
C ALA A 282 -4.25 -23.63 -2.01
N ALA A 283 -4.52 -24.86 -1.56
CA ALA A 283 -5.67 -25.64 -2.00
C ALA A 283 -7.00 -24.98 -1.61
N ASP A 284 -7.11 -24.48 -0.38
CA ASP A 284 -8.32 -23.79 0.10
C ASP A 284 -8.62 -22.52 -0.69
N LEU A 285 -7.59 -21.73 -1.03
CA LEU A 285 -7.74 -20.56 -1.89
C LEU A 285 -8.28 -20.94 -3.27
N GLU A 286 -7.61 -21.86 -3.96
CA GLU A 286 -7.99 -22.29 -5.30
C GLU A 286 -9.41 -22.90 -5.33
N GLU A 287 -9.75 -23.71 -4.32
CA GLU A 287 -11.07 -24.32 -4.20
C GLU A 287 -12.16 -23.26 -4.03
N LYS A 288 -12.01 -22.35 -3.06
CA LYS A 288 -13.02 -21.32 -2.79
C LYS A 288 -13.26 -20.41 -3.99
N TRP A 289 -12.20 -20.02 -4.71
CA TRP A 289 -12.33 -19.22 -5.93
C TRP A 289 -12.98 -19.99 -7.07
N SER A 290 -12.60 -21.26 -7.26
CA SER A 290 -13.20 -22.11 -8.29
C SER A 290 -14.70 -22.33 -8.06
N GLN A 291 -15.13 -22.51 -6.80
CA GLN A 291 -16.54 -22.65 -6.45
C GLN A 291 -17.36 -21.40 -6.81
N VAL A 292 -16.85 -20.21 -6.49
CA VAL A 292 -17.53 -18.95 -6.82
C VAL A 292 -17.53 -18.69 -8.33
N ALA A 293 -16.41 -18.94 -9.02
CA ALA A 293 -16.33 -18.82 -10.47
C ALA A 293 -17.35 -19.73 -11.17
N ALA A 294 -17.48 -20.98 -10.72
CA ALA A 294 -18.47 -21.92 -11.21
C ALA A 294 -19.92 -21.45 -10.97
N ALA A 295 -20.21 -20.91 -9.77
CA ALA A 295 -21.52 -20.36 -9.45
C ALA A 295 -21.88 -19.13 -10.31
N LEU A 296 -20.88 -18.32 -10.69
CA LEU A 296 -21.05 -17.16 -11.57
C LEU A 296 -20.99 -17.50 -13.07
N GLY A 297 -20.71 -18.76 -13.43
CA GLY A 297 -20.54 -19.19 -14.82
C GLY A 297 -19.37 -18.50 -15.53
N VAL A 298 -18.31 -18.16 -14.79
CA VAL A 298 -17.12 -17.51 -15.35
C VAL A 298 -16.22 -18.56 -16.01
N VAL A 299 -15.77 -18.26 -17.22
CA VAL A 299 -14.71 -19.02 -17.91
C VAL A 299 -13.46 -18.17 -17.87
N GLU A 300 -12.36 -18.78 -17.46
CA GLU A 300 -11.06 -18.12 -17.36
C GLU A 300 -10.48 -17.83 -18.75
N ASP A 301 -10.46 -16.57 -19.13
CA ASP A 301 -9.83 -16.04 -20.34
C ASP A 301 -9.34 -14.62 -20.06
N TYR A 302 -8.05 -14.40 -20.35
CA TYR A 302 -7.37 -13.13 -20.14
C TYR A 302 -6.76 -12.60 -21.44
N TYR A 303 -7.19 -13.05 -22.61
CA TYR A 303 -6.82 -12.47 -23.91
C TYR A 303 -5.31 -12.36 -24.16
N GLY A 304 -4.53 -13.28 -23.58
CA GLY A 304 -3.06 -13.29 -23.67
C GLY A 304 -2.34 -12.39 -22.66
N PHE A 305 -3.05 -11.64 -21.80
CA PHE A 305 -2.42 -10.93 -20.68
C PHE A 305 -1.81 -11.90 -19.67
N TYR A 306 -2.45 -13.05 -19.50
CA TYR A 306 -1.99 -14.20 -18.73
C TYR A 306 -2.58 -15.47 -19.35
N ASP A 307 -1.84 -16.57 -19.35
CA ASP A 307 -2.36 -17.88 -19.77
C ASP A 307 -2.16 -18.90 -18.65
N PRO A 308 -3.23 -19.30 -17.91
CA PRO A 308 -3.13 -20.28 -16.83
C PRO A 308 -2.74 -21.67 -17.34
N LYS A 309 -2.84 -21.94 -18.66
CA LYS A 309 -2.49 -23.23 -19.27
C LYS A 309 -1.04 -23.29 -19.72
N ASP A 310 -0.37 -22.15 -19.89
CA ASP A 310 1.06 -22.11 -20.20
C ASP A 310 1.87 -21.92 -18.90
N PRO A 311 2.50 -22.98 -18.36
CA PRO A 311 3.25 -22.90 -17.10
C PRO A 311 4.44 -21.93 -17.18
N LYS A 312 4.87 -21.52 -18.39
CA LYS A 312 5.94 -20.54 -18.56
C LYS A 312 5.55 -19.17 -18.06
N PHE A 313 4.28 -18.76 -18.20
CA PHE A 313 3.82 -17.46 -17.67
C PHE A 313 4.03 -17.42 -16.17
N LEU A 314 3.44 -18.39 -15.45
CA LEU A 314 3.56 -18.51 -14.00
C LEU A 314 5.04 -18.54 -13.56
N SER A 315 5.85 -19.39 -14.19
CA SER A 315 7.27 -19.53 -13.84
C SER A 315 8.08 -18.24 -14.05
N VAL A 316 7.86 -17.54 -15.16
CA VAL A 316 8.56 -16.28 -15.48
C VAL A 316 8.16 -15.18 -14.49
N ILE A 317 6.87 -15.08 -14.15
CA ILE A 317 6.36 -14.10 -13.19
C ILE A 317 6.94 -14.40 -11.81
N GLN A 318 6.77 -15.63 -11.28
CA GLN A 318 7.25 -15.99 -9.95
C GLN A 318 8.75 -15.80 -9.78
N SER A 319 9.54 -16.24 -10.76
CA SER A 319 10.99 -16.05 -10.73
C SER A 319 11.35 -14.57 -10.64
N LYS A 320 10.60 -13.68 -11.30
CA LYS A 320 10.90 -12.24 -11.23
C LYS A 320 10.40 -11.62 -9.93
N LEU A 321 9.28 -12.09 -9.39
CA LEU A 321 8.82 -11.70 -8.05
C LEU A 321 9.85 -12.11 -6.98
N ASP A 322 10.50 -13.26 -7.12
CA ASP A 322 11.57 -13.69 -6.20
C ASP A 322 12.81 -12.78 -6.29
N ASP A 323 13.18 -12.31 -7.50
CA ASP A 323 14.24 -11.32 -7.65
C ASP A 323 13.85 -9.99 -6.97
N MET A 324 12.60 -9.54 -7.11
CA MET A 324 12.07 -8.32 -6.48
C MET A 324 12.02 -8.43 -4.95
N LEU A 325 11.64 -9.58 -4.41
CA LEU A 325 11.71 -9.88 -2.98
C LEU A 325 13.16 -9.92 -2.48
N THR A 326 14.09 -10.43 -3.29
CA THR A 326 15.51 -10.43 -2.95
C THR A 326 16.07 -9.01 -2.87
N GLU A 327 15.70 -8.15 -3.82
CA GLU A 327 16.10 -6.74 -3.85
C GLU A 327 15.58 -5.95 -2.64
N THR A 328 14.31 -6.15 -2.30
CA THR A 328 13.64 -5.37 -1.24
C THR A 328 13.75 -5.99 0.15
N SER A 329 14.15 -7.26 0.26
CA SER A 329 14.37 -8.00 1.49
C SER A 329 13.30 -7.77 2.59
N PRO A 330 12.00 -7.99 2.30
CA PRO A 330 10.95 -7.88 3.31
C PRO A 330 11.18 -8.93 4.41
N ARG A 331 10.78 -8.60 5.65
CA ARG A 331 10.87 -9.54 6.78
C ARG A 331 10.00 -10.76 6.53
N GLU A 332 10.61 -11.93 6.47
CA GLU A 332 9.87 -13.19 6.41
C GLU A 332 9.15 -13.49 7.74
N PHE A 333 7.91 -14.00 7.68
CA PHE A 333 7.26 -14.57 8.86
C PHE A 333 8.03 -15.80 9.34
N GLN A 334 7.94 -16.10 10.63
CA GLN A 334 8.53 -17.29 11.24
C GLN A 334 7.45 -18.35 11.44
N ASP A 335 7.83 -19.64 11.37
CA ASP A 335 6.90 -20.76 11.62
C ASP A 335 6.20 -20.65 12.99
N SER A 336 6.88 -20.08 13.98
CA SER A 336 6.34 -19.83 15.32
C SER A 336 5.27 -18.74 15.38
N GLU A 337 5.13 -17.90 14.34
CA GLU A 337 4.11 -16.85 14.24
C GLU A 337 2.84 -17.33 13.52
N VAL A 338 2.88 -18.52 12.92
CA VAL A 338 1.80 -19.06 12.08
C VAL A 338 1.32 -20.43 12.53
N SER A 339 2.07 -21.11 13.39
CA SER A 339 1.71 -22.40 13.98
C SER A 339 1.13 -22.23 15.39
N ASN A 340 0.00 -22.88 15.69
CA ASN A 340 -0.60 -23.08 17.02
C ASN A 340 -0.30 -21.97 18.04
N GLN A 341 -0.91 -20.81 17.84
CA GLN A 341 -0.80 -19.69 18.78
C GLN A 341 -1.58 -20.03 20.06
N GLU A 342 -0.88 -20.50 21.10
CA GLU A 342 -1.46 -20.62 22.43
C GLU A 342 -1.89 -19.24 22.92
N GLU A 343 -3.06 -19.19 23.55
CA GLU A 343 -3.80 -17.96 23.76
C GLU A 343 -3.05 -16.93 24.63
N SER A 344 -2.06 -17.29 25.46
CA SER A 344 -1.68 -16.45 26.59
C SER A 344 -0.97 -15.13 26.27
N THR A 345 -0.15 -15.04 25.21
CA THR A 345 0.54 -13.78 24.80
C THR A 345 1.05 -13.89 23.35
N PHE A 346 0.63 -12.97 22.48
CA PHE A 346 1.13 -12.89 21.11
C PHE A 346 2.55 -12.29 21.10
N THR A 347 3.47 -12.93 20.39
CA THR A 347 4.89 -12.51 20.33
C THR A 347 5.17 -11.46 19.26
N SER A 348 4.23 -11.26 18.33
CA SER A 348 4.31 -10.27 17.25
C SER A 348 2.92 -9.97 16.68
N PRO A 349 2.78 -8.89 15.90
CA PRO A 349 1.54 -8.67 15.15
C PRO A 349 1.24 -9.79 14.15
N VAL A 350 2.25 -10.42 13.53
CA VAL A 350 2.03 -11.55 12.61
C VAL A 350 1.35 -12.72 13.32
N ALA A 351 1.80 -13.03 14.54
CA ALA A 351 1.21 -14.05 15.40
C ALA A 351 -0.26 -13.75 15.71
N LEU A 352 -0.55 -12.52 16.14
CA LEU A 352 -1.91 -12.04 16.43
C LEU A 352 -2.83 -12.17 15.21
N LEU A 353 -2.37 -11.74 14.04
CA LEU A 353 -3.17 -11.74 12.81
C LEU A 353 -3.46 -13.14 12.27
N ASN A 354 -2.49 -14.06 12.35
CA ASN A 354 -2.73 -15.46 11.97
C ASN A 354 -3.66 -16.16 12.95
N ALA A 355 -3.52 -15.92 14.26
CA ALA A 355 -4.46 -16.41 15.27
C ALA A 355 -5.89 -15.88 15.03
N ALA A 356 -6.02 -14.60 14.67
CA ALA A 356 -7.31 -13.99 14.37
C ALA A 356 -8.01 -14.64 13.20
N TRP A 357 -7.27 -14.94 12.12
CA TRP A 357 -7.84 -15.63 10.97
C TRP A 357 -8.22 -17.08 11.28
N GLN A 358 -7.39 -17.79 12.04
CA GLN A 358 -7.71 -19.15 12.49
C GLN A 358 -8.99 -19.15 13.33
N LYS A 359 -9.07 -18.26 14.34
CA LYS A 359 -10.25 -18.16 15.21
C LYS A 359 -11.51 -17.81 14.45
N PHE A 360 -11.43 -16.87 13.50
CA PHE A 360 -12.57 -16.49 12.67
C PHE A 360 -13.06 -17.65 11.79
N GLN A 361 -12.16 -18.50 11.30
CA GLN A 361 -12.53 -19.66 10.47
C GLN A 361 -13.14 -20.79 11.31
N ASP A 362 -12.58 -21.04 12.51
CA ASP A 362 -13.04 -22.11 13.39
C ASP A 362 -14.34 -21.77 14.13
N ASP A 363 -14.50 -20.51 14.54
CA ASP A 363 -15.59 -20.04 15.38
C ASP A 363 -15.99 -18.58 15.06
N PRO A 364 -16.63 -18.33 13.90
CA PRO A 364 -17.01 -16.99 13.48
C PRO A 364 -18.07 -16.34 14.40
N GLU A 365 -18.88 -17.14 15.12
CA GLU A 365 -19.94 -16.63 15.98
C GLU A 365 -19.38 -15.97 17.24
N ASN A 366 -18.33 -16.55 17.85
CA ASN A 366 -17.69 -16.01 19.05
C ASN A 366 -16.40 -15.22 18.75
N TYR A 367 -16.07 -15.00 17.47
CA TYR A 367 -14.85 -14.31 17.06
C TYR A 367 -14.72 -12.92 17.68
N ARG A 368 -15.81 -12.15 17.74
CA ARG A 368 -15.78 -10.77 18.21
C ARG A 368 -15.36 -10.65 19.68
N GLU A 369 -15.91 -11.49 20.54
CA GLU A 369 -15.56 -11.48 21.96
C GLU A 369 -14.08 -11.85 22.17
N TRP A 370 -13.58 -12.79 21.37
CA TRP A 370 -12.16 -13.15 21.37
C TRP A 370 -11.27 -12.02 20.82
N GLU A 371 -11.68 -11.34 19.75
CA GLU A 371 -10.92 -10.25 19.12
C GLU A 371 -10.74 -9.08 20.09
N GLU A 372 -11.80 -8.68 20.80
CA GLU A 372 -11.75 -7.60 21.78
C GLU A 372 -10.75 -7.90 22.92
N ASP A 373 -10.77 -9.13 23.44
CA ASP A 373 -9.82 -9.59 24.48
C ASP A 373 -8.37 -9.72 23.94
N ALA A 374 -8.20 -10.25 22.72
CA ALA A 374 -6.89 -10.39 22.08
C ALA A 374 -6.23 -9.04 21.81
N ILE A 375 -7.00 -8.04 21.35
CA ILE A 375 -6.49 -6.68 21.13
C ILE A 375 -6.07 -6.04 22.45
N ALA A 376 -6.90 -6.14 23.50
CA ALA A 376 -6.58 -5.57 24.81
C ALA A 376 -5.26 -6.15 25.35
N ARG A 377 -5.10 -7.47 25.31
CA ARG A 377 -3.87 -8.13 25.77
C ARG A 377 -2.65 -7.79 24.91
N PHE A 378 -2.83 -7.56 23.62
CA PHE A 378 -1.74 -7.14 22.74
C PHE A 378 -1.27 -5.70 23.02
N LEU A 379 -2.21 -4.79 23.31
CA LEU A 379 -1.89 -3.37 23.59
C LEU A 379 -1.40 -3.11 25.02
N ASP A 380 -1.67 -4.03 25.96
CA ASP A 380 -1.24 -3.96 27.36
C ASP A 380 0.09 -4.67 27.64
N ALA A 381 0.62 -5.43 26.67
CA ALA A 381 1.88 -6.19 26.77
C ALA A 381 3.09 -5.30 26.45
#